data_AF-A0A1S1R074-F1
#
_entry.id   AF-A0A1S1R074-F1
#
_cell.length_a   1.000
_cell.length_b   1.000
_cell.length_c   1.000
_cell.angle_alpha   90.00
_cell.angle_beta   90.00
_cell.angle_gamma   90.00
#
_symmetry.space_group_name_H-M   'P 1'
#
loop_
_entity.id
_entity.type
_entity.pdbx_description
1 polymer ?
#
loop_
_entity_poly.entity_id
_entity_poly.type
_entity_poly.pdbx_seq_one_letter_code
_entity_poly.pdbx_strand_id
1 'polypeptide(L)' 'MTIDISSRIDGTAEVHKMISLLLLDHGGVAVDDYSAHPWTQQEIQSGAVIDGLRFFDFRTCHELNREPGRS' A
#
# COMPACT_ATOMS: atom_id res chain seq x y z
N MET A 1 -12.09 11.92 7.09
CA MET A 1 -11.47 12.59 5.94
C MET A 1 -10.88 11.50 5.07
N THR A 2 -11.20 11.48 3.78
CA THR A 2 -10.76 10.46 2.83
C THR A 2 -9.97 11.17 1.74
N ILE A 3 -8.78 10.65 1.40
CA ILE A 3 -7.91 11.20 0.36
C ILE A 3 -7.81 10.13 -0.72
N ASP A 4 -8.22 10.46 -1.94
CA ASP A 4 -8.13 9.58 -3.11
C ASP A 4 -6.88 9.93 -3.92
N ILE A 5 -6.10 8.92 -4.32
CA ILE A 5 -4.79 9.08 -4.98
C ILE A 5 -4.79 8.28 -6.29
N SER A 6 -4.65 8.98 -7.42
CA SER A 6 -4.54 8.36 -8.74
C SER A 6 -3.13 7.81 -9.01
N SER A 7 -3.03 6.53 -9.40
CA SER A 7 -1.78 5.81 -9.73
C SER A 7 -1.21 6.05 -11.14
N ARG A 8 -1.66 7.10 -11.85
CA ARG A 8 -1.24 7.40 -13.24
C ARG A 8 0.25 7.68 -13.42
N ILE A 9 0.94 8.09 -12.35
CA ILE A 9 2.38 8.35 -12.32
C ILE A 9 2.94 7.58 -11.13
N ASP A 10 4.16 7.04 -11.25
CA ASP A 10 4.86 6.42 -10.12
C ASP A 10 5.22 7.48 -9.07
N GLY A 11 4.34 7.66 -8.09
CA GLY A 11 4.49 8.56 -6.96
C GLY A 11 4.66 7.80 -5.63
N THR A 12 5.17 6.56 -5.70
CA THR A 12 5.23 5.64 -4.57
C THR A 12 5.94 6.27 -3.36
N ALA A 13 7.06 6.96 -3.61
CA ALA A 13 7.85 7.60 -2.56
C ALA A 13 7.10 8.77 -1.90
N GLU A 14 6.40 9.58 -2.69
CA GLU A 14 5.60 10.71 -2.23
C GLU A 14 4.40 10.24 -1.40
N VAL A 15 3.71 9.18 -1.84
CA VAL A 15 2.59 8.57 -1.12
C VAL A 15 3.05 8.01 0.23
N HIS A 16 4.17 7.28 0.25
CA HIS A 16 4.76 6.76 1.49
C HIS A 16 5.12 7.88 2.46
N LYS A 17 5.71 8.97 1.96
CA LYS A 17 6.05 10.14 2.78
C LYS A 17 4.79 10.84 3.33
N MET A 18 3.80 11.08 2.48
CA MET A 18 2.54 11.73 2.88
C MET A 18 1.80 10.90 3.94
N ILE A 19 1.67 9.59 3.73
CA ILE A 19 0.99 8.70 4.68
C ILE A 19 1.76 8.60 5.99
N SER A 20 3.09 8.53 5.95
CA SER A 20 3.89 8.61 7.17
C SER A 20 3.60 9.89 7.95
N LEU A 21 3.51 11.06 7.29
CA LEU A 21 3.19 12.32 7.95
C LEU A 21 1.76 12.37 8.51
N LEU A 22 0.78 11.83 7.78
CA LEU A 22 -0.62 11.84 8.21
C LEU A 22 -0.89 10.86 9.37
N LEU A 23 -0.21 9.71 9.38
CA LEU A 23 -0.42 8.67 10.39
C LEU A 23 0.34 8.93 11.69
N LEU A 24 1.44 9.68 11.64
CA LEU A 24 2.28 10.06 12.79
C LEU A 24 1.51 10.69 13.95
N ASP A 25 0.48 11.46 13.62
CA ASP A 25 -0.08 12.43 14.56
C ASP A 25 -1.23 11.84 15.39
N HIS A 26 -1.84 10.72 14.96
CA HIS A 26 -3.07 10.18 15.60
C HIS A 26 -3.16 8.65 15.70
N GLY A 27 -2.14 7.88 15.28
CA GLY A 27 -2.17 6.42 15.36
C GLY A 27 -3.20 5.76 14.42
N GLY A 28 -3.39 6.33 13.23
CA GLY A 28 -4.30 5.81 12.22
C GLY A 28 -3.72 4.65 11.40
N VAL A 29 -4.53 4.13 10.50
CA VAL A 29 -4.13 3.12 9.49
C VAL A 29 -4.38 3.65 8.09
N ALA A 30 -3.57 3.20 7.13
CA ALA A 30 -3.80 3.39 5.71
C ALA A 30 -4.38 2.11 5.09
N VAL A 31 -5.22 2.27 4.07
CA VAL A 31 -5.74 1.17 3.27
C VAL A 31 -5.39 1.48 1.82
N ASP A 32 -4.99 0.47 1.07
CA ASP A 32 -4.78 0.55 -0.38
C ASP A 32 -5.70 -0.42 -1.12
N ASP A 33 -5.78 -0.28 -2.44
CA ASP A 33 -6.64 -1.11 -3.29
C ASP A 33 -6.04 -2.51 -3.56
N TYR A 34 -4.82 -2.77 -3.09
CA TYR A 34 -4.05 -3.96 -3.46
C TYR A 34 -4.10 -5.03 -2.39
N SER A 35 -4.43 -4.67 -1.15
CA SER A 35 -4.48 -5.55 0.01
C SER A 35 -5.73 -5.30 0.85
N ALA A 36 -6.23 -6.35 1.51
CA ALA A 36 -7.31 -6.21 2.50
C ALA A 36 -6.79 -5.78 3.88
N HIS A 37 -5.46 -5.71 4.05
CA HIS A 37 -4.81 -5.41 5.32
C HIS A 37 -4.76 -3.89 5.57
N PRO A 38 -5.23 -3.39 6.72
CA PRO A 38 -4.99 -2.02 7.13
C PRO A 38 -3.55 -1.86 7.64
N TRP A 39 -2.83 -0.89 7.11
CA TRP A 39 -1.41 -0.69 7.37
C TRP A 39 -1.18 0.37 8.44
N THR A 40 -0.53 -0.01 9.52
CA THR A 40 0.00 0.94 10.51
C THR A 40 1.24 1.64 9.97
N GLN A 41 1.54 2.82 10.52
CA GLN A 41 2.77 3.53 10.17
C GLN A 41 4.03 2.67 10.38
N GLN A 42 4.09 1.90 11.48
CA GLN A 42 5.25 1.07 11.79
C GLN A 42 5.48 0.00 10.70
N GLU A 43 4.41 -0.63 10.21
CA GLU A 43 4.48 -1.64 9.15
C GLU A 43 4.91 -1.02 7.81
N ILE A 44 4.40 0.17 7.49
CA ILE A 44 4.81 0.90 6.28
C ILE A 44 6.30 1.24 6.34
N GLN A 45 6.78 1.76 7.47
CA GLN A 45 8.17 2.17 7.64
C GLN A 45 9.15 1.00 7.69
N SER A 46 8.75 -0.13 8.27
CA SER A 46 9.58 -1.34 8.31
C SER A 46 9.61 -2.09 6.97
N GLY A 47 8.73 -1.73 6.03
CA GLY A 47 8.56 -2.47 4.79
C GLY A 47 7.97 -3.86 5.02
N ALA A 48 7.07 -3.99 6.01
CA ALA A 48 6.44 -5.26 6.33
C ALA A 48 5.75 -5.88 5.11
N VAL A 49 5.84 -7.20 5.00
CA VAL A 49 5.19 -7.98 3.96
C VAL A 49 4.09 -8.81 4.63
N ILE A 50 2.84 -8.58 4.24
CA ILE A 50 1.66 -9.27 4.77
C ILE A 50 0.89 -9.84 3.58
N ASP A 51 0.57 -11.14 3.65
CA ASP A 51 -0.03 -11.89 2.54
C ASP A 51 0.72 -11.75 1.20
N GLY A 52 2.04 -11.62 1.29
CA GLY A 52 2.92 -11.47 0.11
C GLY A 52 2.96 -10.06 -0.48
N LEU A 53 2.29 -9.08 0.12
CA LEU A 53 2.25 -7.70 -0.35
C LEU A 53 2.87 -6.75 0.68
N ARG A 54 3.44 -5.65 0.18
CA ARG A 54 3.77 -4.47 1.00
C ARG A 54 2.73 -3.39 0.74
N PHE A 55 2.68 -2.40 1.64
CA PHE A 55 1.86 -1.22 1.41
C PHE A 55 2.17 -0.56 0.05
N PHE A 56 1.13 -0.41 -0.77
CA PHE A 56 1.18 0.17 -2.11
C PHE A 56 2.01 -0.64 -3.14
N ASP A 57 2.10 -1.97 -2.99
CA ASP A 57 2.84 -2.85 -3.92
C ASP A 57 1.99 -3.34 -5.11
N PHE A 58 1.63 -2.40 -5.98
CA PHE A 58 0.81 -2.69 -7.16
C PHE A 58 1.48 -3.64 -8.15
N ARG A 59 2.83 -3.67 -8.18
CA ARG A 59 3.60 -4.52 -9.09
C ARG A 59 3.47 -5.98 -8.68
N THR A 60 3.76 -6.29 -7.42
CA THR A 60 3.62 -7.66 -6.90
C THR A 60 2.16 -8.09 -6.89
N CYS A 61 1.21 -7.21 -6.56
CA CYS A 61 -0.22 -7.52 -6.67
C CYS A 61 -0.62 -7.91 -8.11
N HIS A 62 -0.15 -7.17 -9.11
CA HIS A 62 -0.41 -7.48 -10.51
C HIS A 62 0.27 -8.79 -10.96
N GLU A 63 1.47 -9.10 -10.46
CA GLU A 63 2.16 -10.38 -10.71
C GLU A 63 1.43 -11.57 -10.07
N LEU A 64 1.01 -11.45 -8.81
CA LEU A 64 0.21 -12.47 -8.11
C LEU A 64 -1.12 -12.75 -8.83
N ASN A 65 -1.73 -11.71 -9.41
CA ASN A 65 -2.94 -11.85 -10.21
C ASN A 65 -2.69 -12.35 -11.64
N ARG A 66 -1.43 -12.41 -12.10
CA ARG A 66 -1.08 -12.77 -13.48
C ARG A 66 -0.80 -14.25 -13.72
N GLU A 67 -0.56 -15.08 -12.70
CA GLU A 67 -0.25 -16.50 -12.92
C GLU A 67 -1.08 -17.50 -12.08
N PRO A 68 -1.60 -18.61 -12.68
CA PRO A 68 -1.79 -18.85 -14.11
C PRO A 68 -3.21 -19.28 -14.51
N GLY A 69 -3.49 -19.06 -15.79
CA GLY A 69 -4.72 -19.44 -16.47
C GLY A 69 -5.13 -20.88 -16.16
N ARG A 70 -6.41 -21.02 -15.82
CA ARG A 70 -7.16 -22.26 -15.98
C ARG A 70 -7.36 -22.49 -17.48
N SER A 71 -6.50 -23.30 -18.08
CA SER A 71 -6.81 -24.10 -19.28
C SER A 71 -6.87 -25.56 -18.86
#